data_AF-R3KNJ1-F1
#
_entry.id   AF-R3KNJ1-F1
#
_cell.length_a   1.000
_cell.length_b   1.000
_cell.length_c   1.000
_cell.angle_alpha   90.00
_cell.angle_beta   90.00
_cell.angle_gamma   90.00
#
_symmetry.space_group_name_H-M   'P 1'
#
loop_
_entity.id
_entity.type
_entity.pdbx_description
1 polymer ?
#
loop_
_entity_poly.entity_id
_entity_poly.type
_entity_poly.pdbx_seq_one_letter_code
_entity_poly.pdbx_strand_id
1 'polypeptide(L)' 'MLNENEAFLVRETMREKVESLQDTVRHESAKHPMKQDIHTLKHFQKELDRYERIYQKMLNEVGC' A
#
# COMPACT_ATOMS: atom_id res chain seq x y z
N MET A 1 -1.62 7.87 -21.46
CA MET A 1 -1.80 6.45 -21.08
C MET A 1 -0.44 5.80 -21.07
N LEU A 2 -0.17 4.93 -20.09
CA LEU A 2 1.03 4.09 -20.12
C LEU A 2 0.81 2.99 -21.17
N ASN A 3 1.85 2.67 -21.93
CA ASN A 3 1.82 1.50 -22.80
C ASN A 3 1.91 0.20 -21.97
N GLU A 4 1.63 -0.96 -22.58
CA GLU A 4 1.56 -2.24 -21.85
C GLU A 4 2.85 -2.58 -21.11
N ASN A 5 4.00 -2.22 -21.69
CA ASN A 5 5.33 -2.44 -21.10
C ASN A 5 5.58 -1.54 -19.89
N GLU A 6 5.21 -0.27 -19.99
CA GLU A 6 5.26 0.68 -18.88
C GLU A 6 4.32 0.27 -17.75
N ALA A 7 3.11 -0.17 -18.07
CA ALA A 7 2.15 -0.66 -17.09
C ALA A 7 2.64 -1.95 -16.40
N PHE A 8 3.31 -2.85 -17.13
CA PHE A 8 3.93 -4.04 -16.56
C PHE A 8 5.08 -3.69 -15.62
N LEU A 9 6.00 -2.81 -16.04
CA LEU A 9 7.13 -2.40 -15.22
C LEU A 9 6.69 -1.69 -13.94
N VAL A 10 5.67 -0.83 -14.02
CA VAL A 10 5.09 -0.17 -12.85
C VAL A 10 4.46 -1.19 -11.91
N ARG A 11 3.77 -2.22 -12.42
CA ARG A 11 3.18 -3.28 -11.60
C ARG A 11 4.23 -4.10 -10.85
N GLU A 12 5.29 -4.51 -11.54
CA GLU A 12 6.36 -5.30 -10.91
C GLU A 12 7.15 -4.46 -9.90
N THR A 13 7.50 -3.21 -10.25
CA THR A 13 8.18 -2.29 -9.32
C THR A 13 7.33 -2.01 -8.08
N MET A 14 6.01 -1.88 -8.24
CA MET A 14 5.11 -1.72 -7.10
C MET A 14 5.01 -2.99 -6.26
N ARG A 15 5.00 -4.17 -6.89
CA ARG A 15 4.99 -5.45 -6.18
C ARG A 15 6.24 -5.62 -5.31
N GLU A 16 7.42 -5.45 -5.89
CA GLU A 16 8.69 -5.54 -5.15
C GLU A 16 8.74 -4.56 -3.96
N LYS A 17 8.24 -3.34 -4.17
CA LYS A 17 8.20 -2.33 -3.13
C LYS A 17 7.22 -2.67 -2.00
N VAL A 18 6.08 -3.27 -2.33
CA VAL A 18 5.12 -3.78 -1.35
C VAL A 18 5.72 -4.94 -0.55
N GLU A 19 6.38 -5.89 -1.19
CA GLU A 19 7.04 -7.01 -0.52
C GLU A 19 8.14 -6.53 0.44
N SER A 20 8.98 -5.59 0.00
CA SER A 20 10.03 -4.99 0.84
C SER A 20 9.46 -4.26 2.06
N LEU A 21 8.36 -3.54 1.91
CA LEU A 21 7.67 -2.88 3.02
C LEU A 21 7.08 -3.89 3.99
N GLN A 22 6.49 -4.98 3.50
CA GLN A 22 5.95 -6.05 4.35
C GLN A 22 7.04 -6.70 5.19
N ASP A 23 8.22 -6.97 4.62
CA ASP A 23 9.34 -7.55 5.36
C ASP A 23 9.90 -6.58 6.41
N THR A 24 9.96 -5.28 6.08
CA THR A 24 10.36 -4.25 7.03
C THR A 24 9.39 -4.17 8.21
N VAL A 25 8.08 -4.16 7.93
CA VAL A 25 7.04 -4.17 8.96
C VAL A 25 7.14 -5.41 9.83
N ARG A 26 7.34 -6.60 9.25
CA ARG A 26 7.52 -7.85 10.01
C ARG A 26 8.73 -7.78 10.93
N HIS A 27 9.86 -7.29 10.42
CA HIS A 27 11.11 -7.17 11.18
C HIS A 27 11.01 -6.16 12.32
N GLU A 28 10.41 -4.99 12.08
CA GLU A 28 10.21 -3.99 13.13
C GLU A 28 9.17 -4.43 14.17
N SER A 29 8.08 -5.06 13.73
CA SER A 29 7.06 -5.62 14.64
C SER A 29 7.65 -6.69 15.55
N ALA A 30 8.57 -7.51 15.05
CA ALA A 30 9.27 -8.52 15.86
C ALA A 30 10.18 -7.89 16.93
N LYS A 31 10.69 -6.66 16.72
CA LYS A 31 11.57 -5.96 17.68
C LYS A 31 10.81 -5.25 18.80
N HIS A 32 9.56 -4.85 18.59
CA HIS A 32 8.77 -4.07 19.56
C HIS A 32 7.32 -4.56 19.71
N PRO A 33 7.09 -5.78 20.20
CA PRO A 33 5.82 -6.49 20.09
C PRO A 33 4.62 -5.89 20.86
N MET A 34 4.80 -4.91 21.75
CA MET A 34 3.73 -4.50 22.69
C MET A 34 3.37 -3.01 22.71
N LYS A 35 4.21 -2.11 22.16
CA LYS A 35 3.96 -0.66 22.15
C LYS A 35 3.66 -0.10 20.75
N GLN A 36 4.10 -0.77 19.70
CA GLN A 36 3.85 -0.35 18.32
C GLN A 36 2.51 -0.84 17.80
N ASP A 37 2.03 -1.99 18.25
CA ASP A 37 0.93 -2.72 17.60
C ASP A 37 -0.35 -1.86 17.42
N ILE A 38 -0.83 -1.18 18.46
CA ILE A 38 -2.08 -0.42 18.35
C ILE A 38 -1.92 0.87 17.52
N HIS A 39 -0.81 1.58 17.67
CA HIS A 39 -0.58 2.83 16.92
C HIS A 39 -0.26 2.55 15.46
N THR A 40 0.53 1.52 15.20
CA THR A 40 0.89 1.05 13.86
C THR A 40 -0.33 0.46 13.14
N LEU A 41 -1.15 -0.36 13.80
CA LEU A 41 -2.40 -0.87 13.22
C LEU A 41 -3.40 0.25 12.93
N LYS A 42 -3.55 1.24 13.83
CA LYS A 42 -4.39 2.43 13.57
C LYS A 42 -3.87 3.30 12.43
N HIS A 43 -2.55 3.39 12.27
CA HIS A 43 -1.93 4.11 11.17
C HIS A 43 -2.22 3.41 9.84
N PHE A 44 -1.99 2.10 9.76
CA PHE A 44 -2.26 1.30 8.56
C PHE A 44 -3.75 1.28 8.20
N GLN A 45 -4.66 1.20 9.17
CA GLN A 45 -6.10 1.30 8.92
C GLN A 45 -6.46 2.64 8.25
N LYS A 46 -5.91 3.75 8.73
CA LYS A 46 -6.15 5.08 8.12
C LYS A 46 -5.58 5.19 6.71
N GLU A 47 -4.43 4.59 6.45
CA GLU A 47 -3.86 4.60 5.10
C GLU A 47 -4.70 3.77 4.14
N LEU A 48 -5.18 2.59 4.55
CA LEU A 48 -6.08 1.77 3.74
C LEU A 48 -7.38 2.51 3.41
N ASP A 49 -8.04 3.12 4.39
CA ASP A 49 -9.26 3.92 4.16
C ASP A 49 -9.01 5.09 3.19
N ARG A 50 -7.82 5.68 3.24
CA ARG A 50 -7.43 6.77 2.33
C ARG A 50 -7.23 6.26 0.91
N TYR A 51 -6.54 5.14 0.73
CA TYR A 51 -6.33 4.54 -0.58
C TYR A 51 -7.63 4.04 -1.20
N GLU A 52 -8.54 3.49 -0.41
CA GLU A 52 -9.87 3.07 -0.88
C GLU A 52 -10.66 4.25 -1.43
N ARG A 53 -10.68 5.40 -0.73
CA ARG A 53 -11.35 6.61 -1.23
C ARG A 53 -10.73 7.15 -2.50
N ILE A 54 -9.40 7.12 -2.61
CA ILE A 54 -8.69 7.54 -3.83
C ILE A 54 -9.06 6.61 -4.99
N TYR A 55 -9.09 5.29 -4.74
CA TYR A 55 -9.45 4.30 -5.74
C TYR A 55 -10.91 4.45 -6.20
N GLN A 56 -11.86 4.64 -5.28
CA GLN A 56 -13.25 4.93 -5.62
C GLN A 56 -13.39 6.23 -6.41
N LYS A 57 -12.65 7.27 -6.04
CA LYS A 57 -12.63 8.54 -6.78
C LYS A 57 -12.09 8.33 -8.21
N MET A 58 -10.99 7.60 -8.37
CA MET A 58 -10.45 7.28 -9.69
C MET A 58 -11.42 6.43 -10.53
N LEU A 59 -12.08 5.43 -9.94
CA LEU A 59 -13.10 4.66 -10.65
C LEU A 59 -14.29 5.53 -11.12
N ASN A 60 -14.73 6.47 -10.30
CA ASN A 60 -15.81 7.40 -10.65
C ASN A 60 -15.38 8.42 -11.72
N GLU A 61 -14.10 8.81 -11.74
CA GLU A 61 -13.55 9.74 -12.75
C GLU A 61 -13.20 9.06 -14.09
N VAL A 62 -12.93 7.76 -14.08
CA VAL A 62 -12.67 6.95 -15.30
C VAL A 62 -13.96 6.33 -15.87
N GLY A 63 -15.06 6.34 -15.12
CA GLY A 63 -16.39 5.96 -15.57
C GLY A 63 -17.15 7.08 -16.28
N CYS A 64 -16.65 7.53 -17.44
CA CYS A 64 -17.35 8.35 -18.44
C CYS A 64 -16.79 8.03 -19.83
#